data_AF-A0A7S1W581-F1
#
_entry.id   AF-A0A7S1W581-F1
#
_cell.length_a   1.000
_cell.length_b   1.000
_cell.length_c   1.000
_cell.angle_alpha   90.00
_cell.angle_beta   90.00
_cell.angle_gamma   90.00
#
_symmetry.space_group_name_H-M   'P 1'
#
loop_
_entity.id
_entity.type
_entity.pdbx_description
1 polymer ?
#
loop_
_entity_poly.entity_id
_entity_poly.type
_entity_poly.pdbx_seq_one_letter_code
_entity_poly.pdbx_strand_id
1 'polypeptide(L)'
;VGVEVPSPFTTWFLAALGPGVASFLLAPLLALRLLPPEERLTPEAPAAARKKLEAMGPVSDDEKVFGAVVCGMVLLWALSSSLGIPPVVTALSGQALLLLAGVSTWEDCARNSKAWGTFVSFASLVGLAAMLNSLGIVKWLASSITARVTAAGLHGLPAFLLILLSYWAIHYLFASQVAHVSALFQPFVLMLVQTGTPGLPAVLALAFASNLFMTLTPYASAQSAVILGGRYITQGEWYRVGLAYFAFYFVLWVGVGGVWWRAIGLI
;
A
#
# COMPACT_ATOMS: atom_id res chain seq x y z
N VAL A 1 12.19 -14.79 -7.47
CA VAL A 1 12.50 -14.75 -8.92
C VAL A 1 13.86 -14.10 -9.21
N GLY A 2 14.64 -13.68 -8.20
CA GLY A 2 16.01 -13.17 -8.41
C GLY A 2 16.10 -11.86 -9.19
N VAL A 3 14.99 -11.11 -9.32
CA VAL A 3 15.00 -9.81 -9.98
C VAL A 3 15.68 -8.80 -9.06
N GLU A 4 16.81 -8.27 -9.49
CA GLU A 4 17.49 -7.18 -8.79
C GLU A 4 16.80 -5.85 -9.10
N VAL A 5 16.54 -5.06 -8.05
CA VAL A 5 16.04 -3.70 -8.17
C VAL A 5 17.18 -2.76 -7.80
N PRO A 6 17.83 -2.08 -8.77
CA PRO A 6 18.92 -1.16 -8.46
C PRO A 6 18.35 0.02 -7.68
N SER A 7 19.04 0.45 -6.62
CA SER A 7 18.63 1.60 -5.78
C SER A 7 17.12 1.62 -5.51
N PRO A 8 16.58 0.66 -4.73
CA PRO A 8 15.15 0.36 -4.66
C PRO A 8 14.25 1.58 -4.47
N PHE A 9 14.65 2.51 -3.58
CA PHE A 9 13.92 3.74 -3.34
C PHE A 9 13.87 4.64 -4.58
N THR A 10 15.02 4.96 -5.18
CA THR A 10 15.11 5.85 -6.34
C THR A 10 14.37 5.28 -7.53
N THR A 11 14.55 3.99 -7.81
CA THR A 11 13.87 3.31 -8.91
C THR A 11 12.35 3.31 -8.72
N TRP A 12 11.88 2.98 -7.52
CA TRP A 12 10.45 3.05 -7.19
C TRP A 12 9.90 4.47 -7.30
N PHE A 13 10.61 5.46 -6.73
CA PHE A 13 10.18 6.86 -6.73
C PHE A 13 10.05 7.42 -8.16
N LEU A 14 11.08 7.23 -8.99
CA LEU A 14 11.07 7.70 -10.37
C LEU A 14 9.98 6.99 -11.19
N ALA A 15 9.80 5.68 -11.03
CA ALA A 15 8.75 4.94 -11.71
C ALA A 15 7.34 5.37 -11.26
N ALA A 16 7.17 5.76 -9.99
CA ALA A 16 5.91 6.22 -9.43
C ALA A 16 5.58 7.67 -9.80
N LEU A 17 6.56 8.52 -10.09
CA LEU A 17 6.38 9.97 -10.16
C LEU A 17 5.29 10.39 -11.16
N GLY A 18 5.37 9.93 -12.41
CA GLY A 18 4.38 10.25 -13.44
C GLY A 18 2.94 9.85 -13.08
N PRO A 19 2.64 8.55 -12.92
CA PRO A 19 1.29 8.10 -12.56
C PRO A 19 0.87 8.53 -11.14
N GLY A 20 1.81 8.73 -10.22
CA GLY A 20 1.57 9.19 -8.86
C GLY A 20 1.11 10.66 -8.80
N VAL A 21 1.77 11.55 -9.54
CA VAL A 21 1.34 12.96 -9.67
C VAL A 21 -0.03 13.04 -10.36
N ALA A 22 -0.24 12.26 -11.43
CA ALA A 22 -1.54 12.19 -12.09
C ALA A 22 -2.64 11.68 -11.13
N SER A 23 -2.34 10.65 -10.34
CA SER A 23 -3.25 10.13 -9.30
C SER A 23 -3.55 11.20 -8.25
N PHE A 24 -2.54 11.93 -7.76
CA PHE A 24 -2.72 13.00 -6.77
C PHE A 24 -3.65 14.12 -7.25
N LEU A 25 -3.55 14.50 -8.52
CA LEU A 25 -4.41 15.55 -9.09
C LEU A 25 -5.82 15.05 -9.43
N LEU A 26 -5.95 13.83 -9.94
CA LEU A 26 -7.19 13.34 -10.52
C LEU A 26 -8.06 12.53 -9.54
N ALA A 27 -7.45 11.80 -8.59
CA ALA A 27 -8.20 11.02 -7.60
C ALA A 27 -9.14 11.90 -6.75
N PRO A 28 -8.70 13.05 -6.19
CA PRO A 28 -9.61 13.91 -5.42
C PRO A 28 -10.80 14.42 -6.25
N LEU A 29 -10.59 14.72 -7.54
CA LEU A 29 -11.67 15.15 -8.44
C LEU A 29 -12.69 14.03 -8.67
N LEU A 30 -12.23 12.78 -8.74
CA LEU A 30 -13.11 11.62 -8.80
C LEU A 30 -13.89 11.43 -7.49
N ALA A 31 -13.24 11.57 -6.32
CA ALA A 31 -13.93 11.57 -5.02
C ALA A 31 -15.04 12.63 -4.97
N LEU A 32 -14.74 13.88 -5.33
CA LEU A 32 -15.71 14.97 -5.32
C LEU A 32 -16.93 14.74 -6.23
N ARG A 33 -16.77 13.93 -7.28
CA ARG A 33 -17.89 13.54 -8.16
C ARG A 33 -18.66 12.34 -7.64
N LEU A 34 -18.00 11.34 -7.06
CA LEU A 34 -18.63 10.10 -6.59
C LEU A 34 -19.25 10.20 -5.20
N LEU A 35 -18.67 11.07 -4.37
CA LEU A 35 -19.00 11.36 -2.97
C LEU A 35 -18.94 12.89 -2.77
N PRO A 36 -19.86 13.65 -3.38
CA PRO A 36 -19.89 15.10 -3.18
C PRO A 36 -20.12 15.40 -1.69
N PRO A 37 -19.31 16.29 -1.08
CA PRO A 37 -19.54 16.68 0.31
C PRO A 37 -20.87 17.42 0.42
N GLU A 38 -21.63 17.12 1.47
CA GLU A 38 -22.90 17.79 1.79
C GLU A 38 -22.66 19.30 2.02
N GLU A 39 -21.62 19.62 2.79
CA GLU A 39 -21.20 20.99 3.09
C GLU A 39 -19.93 21.35 2.33
N ARG A 40 -20.01 22.35 1.44
CA ARG A 40 -18.86 22.83 0.65
C ARG A 40 -18.18 24.05 1.24
N LEU A 41 -18.86 24.75 2.14
CA LEU A 41 -18.38 25.98 2.75
C LEU A 41 -18.60 25.89 4.26
N THR A 42 -17.50 25.96 5.01
CA THR A 42 -17.53 25.93 6.48
C THR A 42 -16.82 27.19 7.03
N PRO A 43 -17.41 28.38 6.85
CA PRO A 43 -16.77 29.65 7.23
C PRO A 43 -16.48 29.73 8.73
N GLU A 44 -17.24 29.00 9.55
CA GLU A 44 -17.06 28.92 11.01
C GLU A 44 -15.95 27.96 11.45
N ALA A 45 -15.43 27.10 10.55
CA ALA A 45 -14.44 26.09 10.91
C ALA A 45 -13.15 26.68 11.51
N PRO A 46 -12.57 27.78 10.97
CA PRO A 46 -11.38 28.41 11.57
C PRO A 46 -11.66 28.94 12.98
N ALA A 47 -12.82 29.56 13.22
CA ALA A 47 -13.19 30.09 14.52
C ALA A 47 -13.44 28.95 15.54
N ALA A 48 -14.16 27.91 15.12
CA ALA A 48 -14.40 26.72 15.94
C ALA A 48 -13.11 25.97 16.28
N ALA A 49 -12.17 25.86 15.33
CA ALA A 49 -10.87 25.25 15.56
C ALA A 49 -10.04 26.04 16.58
N ARG A 50 -10.01 27.38 16.48
CA ARG A 50 -9.34 28.25 17.48
C ARG A 50 -9.94 28.07 18.86
N LYS A 51 -11.27 28.08 18.97
CA LYS A 51 -11.95 27.86 20.26
C LYS A 51 -11.64 26.49 20.87
N LYS A 52 -11.58 25.43 20.06
CA LYS A 52 -11.16 24.09 20.52
C LYS A 52 -9.71 24.06 20.96
N LEU A 53 -8.81 24.72 20.21
CA LEU A 53 -7.39 24.80 20.56
C LEU A 53 -7.17 25.56 21.87
N GLU A 54 -7.87 26.67 22.07
CA GLU A 54 -7.87 27.41 23.35
C GLU A 54 -8.38 26.54 24.51
N ALA A 55 -9.44 25.75 24.28
CA ALA A 55 -9.98 24.84 25.28
C ALA A 55 -9.06 23.66 25.61
N MET A 56 -8.20 23.23 24.68
CA MET A 56 -7.19 22.18 24.91
C MET A 56 -6.04 22.68 25.79
N GLY A 57 -5.78 23.98 25.82
CA GLY A 57 -4.71 24.59 26.62
C GLY A 57 -3.32 24.47 25.97
N PRO A 58 -2.25 24.82 26.72
CA PRO A 58 -0.89 24.71 26.23
C PRO A 58 -0.46 23.26 26.01
N VAL A 59 0.44 23.04 25.06
CA VAL A 59 0.99 21.71 24.74
C VAL A 59 1.63 21.10 25.99
N SER A 60 1.19 19.89 26.34
CA SER A 60 1.70 19.18 27.52
C SER A 60 3.15 18.71 27.32
N ASP A 61 3.83 18.37 28.41
CA ASP A 61 5.21 17.86 28.30
C ASP A 61 5.24 16.49 27.61
N ASP A 62 4.22 15.66 27.82
CA ASP A 62 4.06 14.38 27.12
C ASP A 62 3.87 14.57 25.61
N GLU A 63 3.09 15.57 25.19
CA GLU A 63 2.89 15.91 23.78
C GLU A 63 4.18 16.43 23.12
N LYS A 64 4.99 17.22 23.86
CA LYS A 64 6.30 17.69 23.37
C LYS A 64 7.27 16.52 23.17
N VAL A 65 7.35 15.62 24.16
CA VAL A 65 8.21 14.43 24.07
C VAL A 65 7.75 13.53 22.94
N PHE A 66 6.44 13.27 22.83
CA PHE A 66 5.87 12.50 21.72
C PHE A 66 6.25 13.11 20.36
N GLY A 67 6.03 14.42 20.21
CA GLY A 67 6.37 15.16 18.99
C GLY A 67 7.86 15.06 18.65
N ALA A 68 8.74 15.24 19.63
CA ALA A 68 10.18 15.14 19.43
C ALA A 68 10.61 13.74 18.98
N VAL A 69 10.09 12.68 19.60
CA VAL A 69 10.40 11.29 19.22
C VAL A 69 9.89 11.00 17.81
N VAL A 70 8.65 11.38 17.48
CA VAL A 70 8.09 11.18 16.14
C VAL A 70 8.90 11.93 15.07
N CYS A 71 9.28 13.19 15.33
CA CYS A 71 10.14 13.94 14.42
C CYS A 71 11.50 13.27 14.23
N GLY A 72 12.12 12.77 15.31
CA GLY A 72 13.37 12.02 15.24
C GLY A 72 13.24 10.74 14.41
N MET A 73 12.15 10.00 14.57
CA MET A 73 11.87 8.80 13.77
C MET A 73 11.71 9.13 12.28
N VAL A 74 10.99 10.20 11.95
CA VAL A 74 10.81 10.65 10.56
C VAL A 74 12.15 11.00 9.91
N LEU A 75 13.03 11.71 10.64
CA LEU A 75 14.38 12.02 10.17
C LEU A 75 15.23 10.76 9.95
N LEU A 76 15.19 9.81 10.90
CA LEU A 76 15.92 8.55 10.78
C LEU A 76 15.40 7.69 9.62
N TRP A 77 14.10 7.67 9.36
CA TRP A 77 13.54 6.98 8.19
C TRP A 77 13.96 7.66 6.88
N ALA A 78 13.97 8.99 6.83
CA ALA A 78 14.46 9.73 5.65
C ALA A 78 15.94 9.45 5.37
N LEU A 79 16.75 9.23 6.41
CA LEU A 79 18.19 8.94 6.31
C LEU A 79 18.53 7.44 6.33
N SER A 80 17.53 6.55 6.39
CA SER A 80 17.71 5.11 6.62
C SER A 80 18.69 4.46 5.63
N SER A 81 18.62 4.82 4.35
CA SER A 81 19.51 4.32 3.31
C SER A 81 20.94 4.85 3.42
N SER A 82 21.11 6.09 3.89
CA SER A 82 22.43 6.75 4.02
C SER A 82 23.16 6.32 5.29
N LEU A 83 22.42 6.05 6.37
CA LEU A 83 22.95 5.63 7.66
C LEU A 83 23.01 4.11 7.83
N GLY A 84 22.44 3.35 6.90
CA GLY A 84 22.35 1.89 7.00
C GLY A 84 21.49 1.39 8.16
N ILE A 85 20.58 2.23 8.68
CA ILE A 85 19.70 1.90 9.81
C ILE A 85 18.41 1.28 9.25
N PRO A 86 18.10 0.01 9.56
CA PRO A 86 16.86 -0.62 9.09
C PRO A 86 15.62 0.09 9.69
N PRO A 87 14.53 0.28 8.91
CA PRO A 87 13.33 0.97 9.39
C PRO A 87 12.71 0.40 10.67
N VAL A 88 12.84 -0.92 10.87
CA VAL A 88 12.37 -1.61 12.09
C VAL A 88 13.13 -1.17 13.34
N VAL A 89 14.43 -0.90 13.23
CA VAL A 89 15.26 -0.43 14.35
C VAL A 89 14.80 0.96 14.77
N THR A 90 14.52 1.85 13.82
CA THR A 90 13.95 3.17 14.09
C THR A 90 12.60 3.08 14.80
N ALA A 91 11.70 2.21 14.34
CA ALA A 91 10.39 2.01 14.94
C ALA A 91 10.48 1.51 16.39
N LEU A 92 11.30 0.48 16.65
CA LEU A 92 11.50 -0.07 17.98
C LEU A 92 12.20 0.91 18.92
N SER A 93 13.18 1.68 18.42
CA SER A 93 13.87 2.70 19.20
C SER A 93 12.93 3.83 19.61
N GLY A 94 12.08 4.30 18.68
CA GLY A 94 11.06 5.30 18.99
C GLY A 94 10.08 4.82 20.05
N GLN A 95 9.56 3.60 19.91
CA GLN A 95 8.67 3.02 20.92
C GLN A 95 9.37 2.85 22.29
N ALA A 96 10.63 2.42 22.30
CA ALA A 96 11.42 2.30 23.52
C ALA A 96 11.61 3.67 24.21
N LEU A 97 11.88 4.73 23.45
CA LEU A 97 12.01 6.09 23.98
C LEU A 97 10.68 6.58 24.57
N LEU A 98 9.54 6.31 23.93
CA LEU A 98 8.22 6.68 24.45
C LEU A 98 7.88 5.93 25.75
N LEU A 99 8.26 4.66 25.86
CA LEU A 99 8.12 3.88 27.09
C LEU A 99 9.02 4.42 28.21
N LEU A 100 10.28 4.72 27.90
CA LEU A 100 11.24 5.28 28.87
C LEU A 100 10.84 6.66 29.36
N ALA A 101 10.24 7.48 28.49
CA ALA A 101 9.74 8.80 28.85
C ALA A 101 8.39 8.78 29.58
N GLY A 102 7.75 7.61 29.74
CA GLY A 102 6.46 7.48 30.40
C GLY A 102 5.25 7.97 29.58
N VAL A 103 5.47 8.44 28.35
CA VAL A 103 4.42 8.91 27.43
C VAL A 103 3.54 7.76 26.94
N SER A 104 4.11 6.56 26.85
CA SER A 104 3.39 5.32 26.54
C SER A 104 3.63 4.32 27.66
N THR A 105 2.62 3.56 28.04
CA THR A 105 2.78 2.49 29.04
C THR A 105 2.90 1.12 28.39
N TRP A 106 3.55 0.18 29.09
CA TRP A 106 3.58 -1.21 28.65
C TRP A 106 2.17 -1.81 28.52
N GLU A 107 1.26 -1.40 29.39
CA GLU A 107 -0.13 -1.87 29.36
C GLU A 107 -0.85 -1.41 28.09
N ASP A 108 -0.63 -0.18 27.64
CA ASP A 108 -1.16 0.32 26.37
C ASP A 108 -0.65 -0.50 25.18
N CYS A 109 0.64 -0.85 25.18
CA CYS A 109 1.23 -1.70 24.15
C CYS A 109 0.66 -3.13 24.19
N ALA A 110 0.59 -3.74 25.37
CA ALA A 110 0.12 -5.10 25.55
C ALA A 110 -1.37 -5.25 25.20
N ARG A 111 -2.20 -4.25 25.51
CA ARG A 111 -3.65 -4.27 25.25
C ARG A 111 -4.00 -3.84 23.82
N ASN A 112 -3.04 -3.44 23.00
CA ASN A 112 -3.29 -3.03 21.61
C ASN A 112 -3.57 -4.24 20.70
N SER A 113 -4.78 -4.81 20.82
CA SER A 113 -5.22 -6.00 20.09
C SER A 113 -5.14 -5.83 18.57
N LYS A 114 -5.25 -4.60 18.05
CA LYS A 114 -5.09 -4.29 16.62
C LYS A 114 -3.66 -4.50 16.14
N ALA A 115 -2.67 -4.01 16.90
CA ALA A 115 -1.26 -4.20 16.59
C ALA A 115 -0.87 -5.69 16.65
N TRP A 116 -1.26 -6.38 17.73
CA TRP A 116 -0.98 -7.82 17.90
C TRP A 116 -1.67 -8.68 16.85
N GLY A 117 -2.94 -8.40 16.54
CA GLY A 117 -3.68 -9.09 15.48
C GLY A 117 -2.99 -8.95 14.11
N THR A 118 -2.48 -7.75 13.81
CA THR A 118 -1.69 -7.50 12.59
C THR A 118 -0.39 -8.30 12.59
N PHE A 119 0.38 -8.26 13.69
CA PHE A 119 1.65 -8.98 13.82
C PHE A 119 1.48 -10.49 13.61
N VAL A 120 0.54 -11.13 14.32
CA VAL A 120 0.30 -12.58 14.22
C VAL A 120 -0.19 -12.98 12.83
N SER A 121 -1.07 -12.18 12.24
CA SER A 121 -1.58 -12.45 10.88
C SER A 121 -0.44 -12.41 9.86
N PHE A 122 0.39 -11.36 9.91
CA PHE A 122 1.53 -11.21 9.00
C PHE A 122 2.54 -12.34 9.16
N ALA A 123 2.93 -12.67 10.40
CA ALA A 123 3.88 -13.75 10.67
C ALA A 123 3.40 -15.09 10.10
N SER A 124 2.11 -15.41 10.28
CA SER A 124 1.50 -16.64 9.78
C SER A 124 1.50 -16.71 8.25
N LEU A 125 1.11 -15.61 7.59
CA LEU A 125 0.98 -15.55 6.13
C LEU A 125 2.34 -15.54 5.42
N VAL A 126 3.31 -14.79 5.95
CA VAL A 126 4.69 -14.81 5.44
C VAL A 126 5.31 -16.19 5.62
N GLY A 127 5.10 -16.83 6.78
CA GLY A 127 5.57 -18.19 7.04
C GLY A 127 4.97 -19.22 6.06
N LEU A 128 3.66 -19.18 5.84
CA LEU A 128 3.00 -20.08 4.88
C LEU A 128 3.49 -19.85 3.45
N ALA A 129 3.60 -18.59 3.02
CA ALA A 129 4.12 -18.27 1.69
C ALA A 129 5.55 -18.78 1.48
N ALA A 130 6.42 -18.66 2.49
CA ALA A 130 7.78 -19.19 2.46
C ALA A 130 7.79 -20.71 2.29
N MET A 131 6.92 -21.44 2.99
CA MET A 131 6.78 -22.90 2.87
C MET A 131 6.23 -23.34 1.51
N LEU A 132 5.19 -22.67 1.00
CA LEU A 132 4.67 -22.95 -0.33
C LEU A 132 5.72 -22.71 -1.43
N ASN A 133 6.55 -21.68 -1.25
CA ASN A 133 7.65 -21.42 -2.15
C ASN A 133 8.76 -22.48 -2.05
N SER A 134 9.15 -22.91 -0.84
CA SER A 134 10.18 -23.95 -0.67
C SER A 134 9.75 -25.31 -1.20
N LEU A 135 8.45 -25.62 -1.16
CA LEU A 135 7.87 -26.84 -1.76
C LEU A 135 7.73 -26.76 -3.29
N GLY A 136 8.08 -25.63 -3.91
CA GLY A 136 7.97 -25.43 -5.36
C GLY A 136 6.54 -25.22 -5.88
N ILE A 137 5.54 -25.16 -4.99
CA ILE A 137 4.12 -24.99 -5.34
C ILE A 137 3.91 -23.67 -6.07
N VAL A 138 4.55 -22.59 -5.60
CA VAL A 138 4.52 -21.27 -6.24
C VAL A 138 4.98 -21.35 -7.70
N LYS A 139 6.09 -22.04 -7.97
CA LYS A 139 6.65 -22.21 -9.32
C LYS A 139 5.74 -23.06 -10.21
N TRP A 140 5.20 -24.15 -9.67
CA TRP A 140 4.30 -25.04 -10.40
C TRP A 140 2.99 -24.32 -10.79
N LEU A 141 2.37 -23.59 -9.87
CA LEU A 141 1.12 -22.88 -10.12
C LEU A 141 1.31 -21.79 -11.17
N ALA A 142 2.36 -20.97 -11.00
CA ALA A 142 2.72 -19.94 -11.97
C ALA A 142 2.93 -20.54 -13.36
N SER A 143 3.71 -21.62 -13.47
CA SER A 143 3.99 -22.27 -14.76
C SER A 143 2.73 -22.88 -15.39
N SER A 144 1.82 -23.44 -14.58
CA SER A 144 0.57 -24.03 -15.06
C SER A 144 -0.39 -22.98 -15.62
N ILE A 145 -0.50 -21.82 -14.96
CA ILE A 145 -1.32 -20.71 -15.43
C ILE A 145 -0.68 -20.08 -16.67
N THR A 146 0.64 -19.81 -16.62
CA THR A 146 1.38 -19.27 -17.78
C THR A 146 1.20 -20.14 -19.01
N ALA A 147 1.33 -21.47 -18.88
CA ALA A 147 1.16 -22.39 -20.01
C ALA A 147 -0.22 -22.24 -20.67
N ARG A 148 -1.28 -22.01 -19.90
CA ARG A 148 -2.64 -21.76 -20.43
C ARG A 148 -2.75 -20.40 -21.11
N VAL A 149 -2.16 -19.36 -20.51
CA VAL A 149 -2.13 -18.01 -21.09
C VAL A 149 -1.40 -18.02 -22.44
N THR A 150 -0.22 -18.65 -22.50
CA THR A 150 0.55 -18.78 -23.74
C THR A 150 -0.13 -19.68 -24.76
N ALA A 151 -0.79 -20.77 -24.32
CA ALA A 151 -1.56 -21.63 -25.22
C ALA A 151 -2.76 -20.90 -25.86
N ALA A 152 -3.30 -19.87 -25.19
CA ALA A 152 -4.31 -18.97 -25.76
C ALA A 152 -3.71 -17.91 -26.71
N GLY A 153 -2.41 -17.99 -27.04
CA GLY A 153 -1.71 -17.06 -27.93
C GLY A 153 -1.39 -15.71 -27.29
N LEU A 154 -1.54 -15.57 -25.97
CA LEU A 154 -1.30 -14.30 -25.28
C LEU A 154 0.18 -14.21 -24.83
N HIS A 155 0.86 -13.17 -25.32
CA HIS A 155 2.26 -12.85 -24.98
C HIS A 155 2.44 -11.34 -24.86
N GLY A 156 3.50 -10.88 -24.18
CA GLY A 156 3.84 -9.47 -24.08
C GLY A 156 2.73 -8.65 -23.41
N LEU A 157 2.29 -7.56 -24.05
CA LEU A 157 1.33 -6.62 -23.46
C LEU A 157 -0.04 -7.26 -23.12
N PRO A 158 -0.71 -8.03 -24.01
CA PRO A 158 -1.95 -8.74 -23.65
C PRO A 158 -1.82 -9.64 -22.41
N ALA A 159 -0.74 -10.42 -22.30
CA ALA A 159 -0.51 -11.29 -21.15
C ALA A 159 -0.23 -10.46 -19.88
N PHE A 160 0.58 -9.41 -19.99
CA PHE A 160 0.84 -8.47 -18.91
C PHE A 160 -0.46 -7.87 -18.34
N LEU A 161 -1.33 -7.35 -19.21
CA LEU A 161 -2.60 -6.74 -18.79
C LEU A 161 -3.53 -7.76 -18.12
N LEU A 162 -3.65 -8.96 -18.68
CA LEU A 162 -4.48 -10.02 -18.11
C LEU A 162 -3.98 -10.44 -16.72
N ILE A 163 -2.68 -10.71 -16.58
CA ILE A 163 -2.07 -11.15 -15.33
C ILE A 163 -2.14 -10.04 -14.28
N LEU A 164 -1.84 -8.79 -14.65
CA LEU A 164 -1.92 -7.64 -13.75
C LEU A 164 -3.36 -7.38 -13.27
N LEU A 165 -4.33 -7.43 -14.18
CA LEU A 165 -5.74 -7.28 -13.82
C LEU A 165 -6.20 -8.41 -12.89
N SER A 166 -5.80 -9.65 -13.18
CA SER A 166 -6.11 -10.81 -12.34
C SER A 166 -5.51 -10.66 -10.94
N TYR A 167 -4.28 -10.15 -10.84
CA TYR A 167 -3.64 -9.86 -9.57
C TYR A 167 -4.47 -8.89 -8.73
N TRP A 168 -4.92 -7.77 -9.32
CA TRP A 168 -5.76 -6.83 -8.58
C TRP A 168 -7.12 -7.44 -8.22
N ALA A 169 -7.77 -8.13 -9.16
CA ALA A 169 -9.12 -8.67 -8.96
C ALA A 169 -9.18 -9.75 -7.87
N ILE A 170 -8.14 -10.61 -7.77
CA ILE A 170 -8.07 -11.62 -6.70
C ILE A 170 -8.04 -10.98 -5.31
N HIS A 171 -7.66 -9.70 -5.19
CA HIS A 171 -7.66 -9.02 -3.90
C HIS A 171 -9.07 -8.89 -3.27
N TYR A 172 -10.15 -8.99 -4.05
CA TYR A 172 -11.51 -9.14 -3.50
C TYR A 172 -11.65 -10.34 -2.54
N LEU A 173 -10.79 -11.35 -2.67
CA LEU A 173 -10.78 -12.55 -1.85
C LEU A 173 -9.82 -12.45 -0.66
N PHE A 174 -9.14 -11.31 -0.48
CA PHE A 174 -8.14 -11.09 0.57
C PHE A 174 -8.58 -10.00 1.55
N ALA A 175 -8.50 -10.32 2.84
CA ALA A 175 -8.73 -9.36 3.94
C ALA A 175 -7.49 -8.55 4.35
N SER A 176 -6.40 -8.65 3.59
CA SER A 176 -5.15 -7.96 3.91
C SER A 176 -4.27 -7.82 2.67
N GLN A 177 -3.84 -6.60 2.38
CA GLN A 177 -2.83 -6.28 1.37
C GLN A 177 -1.56 -7.11 1.59
N VAL A 178 -1.12 -7.29 2.82
CA VAL A 178 0.12 -8.02 3.08
C VAL A 178 -0.05 -9.52 2.98
N ALA A 179 -1.23 -10.05 3.33
CA ALA A 179 -1.57 -11.44 3.02
C ALA A 179 -1.47 -11.72 1.53
N HIS A 180 -2.05 -10.82 0.73
CA HIS A 180 -2.05 -10.92 -0.72
C HIS A 180 -0.63 -10.85 -1.29
N VAL A 181 0.16 -9.84 -0.91
CA VAL A 181 1.54 -9.68 -1.37
C VAL A 181 2.39 -10.88 -0.98
N SER A 182 2.29 -11.35 0.27
CA SER A 182 3.07 -12.50 0.74
C SER A 182 2.76 -13.75 -0.06
N ALA A 183 1.48 -14.03 -0.33
CA ALA A 183 1.07 -15.25 -1.02
C ALA A 183 1.29 -15.18 -2.55
N LEU A 184 0.99 -14.05 -3.18
CA LEU A 184 0.78 -13.98 -4.63
C LEU A 184 1.86 -13.21 -5.38
N PHE A 185 2.64 -12.35 -4.72
CA PHE A 185 3.58 -11.47 -5.43
C PHE A 185 4.62 -12.26 -6.23
N GLN A 186 5.31 -13.21 -5.60
CA GLN A 186 6.32 -14.02 -6.28
C GLN A 186 5.77 -14.86 -7.45
N PRO A 187 4.67 -15.63 -7.30
CA PRO A 187 4.10 -16.36 -8.43
C PRO A 187 3.71 -15.43 -9.59
N PHE A 188 3.13 -14.27 -9.30
CA PHE A 188 2.70 -13.33 -10.36
C PHE A 188 3.88 -12.65 -11.06
N VAL A 189 4.95 -12.29 -10.35
CA VAL A 189 6.20 -11.82 -11.00
C VAL A 189 6.72 -12.90 -11.95
N LEU A 190 6.74 -14.16 -11.51
CA LEU A 190 7.20 -15.27 -12.35
C LEU A 190 6.32 -15.45 -13.60
N MET A 191 4.99 -15.37 -13.47
CA MET A 191 4.07 -15.44 -14.61
C MET A 191 4.34 -14.31 -15.61
N LEU A 192 4.43 -13.07 -15.14
CA LEU A 192 4.71 -11.91 -16.00
C LEU A 192 6.02 -12.08 -16.77
N VAL A 193 7.09 -12.50 -16.10
CA VAL A 193 8.40 -12.73 -16.72
C VAL A 193 8.35 -13.86 -17.75
N GLN A 194 7.70 -14.98 -17.43
CA GLN A 194 7.57 -16.11 -18.36
C GLN A 194 6.73 -15.76 -19.60
N THR A 195 5.81 -14.80 -19.48
CA THR A 195 5.02 -14.28 -20.63
C THR A 195 5.70 -13.15 -21.41
N GLY A 196 6.93 -12.77 -21.04
CA GLY A 196 7.75 -11.81 -21.78
C GLY A 196 7.84 -10.41 -21.19
N THR A 197 7.35 -10.18 -19.97
CA THR A 197 7.54 -8.88 -19.28
C THR A 197 8.96 -8.81 -18.69
N PRO A 198 9.74 -7.74 -18.92
CA PRO A 198 11.02 -7.57 -18.24
C PRO A 198 10.88 -7.59 -16.72
N GLY A 199 11.86 -8.15 -16.01
CA GLY A 199 11.75 -8.44 -14.57
C GLY A 199 11.47 -7.21 -13.71
N LEU A 200 12.20 -6.11 -13.91
CA LEU A 200 12.03 -4.89 -13.13
C LEU A 200 10.63 -4.25 -13.32
N PRO A 201 10.14 -4.01 -14.56
CA PRO A 201 8.75 -3.61 -14.80
C PRO A 201 7.70 -4.54 -14.17
N ALA A 202 7.91 -5.86 -14.20
CA ALA A 202 6.98 -6.81 -13.57
C ALA A 202 6.91 -6.62 -12.04
N VAL A 203 8.06 -6.47 -11.37
CA VAL A 203 8.13 -6.21 -9.93
C VAL A 203 7.48 -4.87 -9.59
N LEU A 204 7.80 -3.81 -10.32
CA LEU A 204 7.25 -2.48 -10.07
C LEU A 204 5.73 -2.43 -10.31
N ALA A 205 5.24 -3.03 -11.40
CA ALA A 205 3.82 -3.03 -11.73
C ALA A 205 3.00 -3.72 -10.63
N LEU A 206 3.47 -4.86 -10.12
CA LEU A 206 2.83 -5.55 -9.01
C LEU A 206 2.99 -4.80 -7.68
N ALA A 207 4.11 -4.12 -7.44
CA ALA A 207 4.29 -3.33 -6.22
C ALA A 207 3.31 -2.15 -6.17
N PHE A 208 3.12 -1.46 -7.30
CA PHE A 208 2.14 -0.38 -7.40
C PHE A 208 0.71 -0.90 -7.34
N ALA A 209 0.42 -2.00 -8.02
CA ALA A 209 -0.84 -2.73 -7.90
C ALA A 209 -1.25 -2.97 -6.45
N SER A 210 -0.31 -3.46 -5.64
CA SER A 210 -0.54 -3.77 -4.25
C SER A 210 -1.01 -2.57 -3.44
N ASN A 211 -0.57 -1.36 -3.78
CA ASN A 211 -0.98 -0.15 -3.09
C ASN A 211 -2.35 0.34 -3.55
N LEU A 212 -2.66 0.18 -4.83
CA LEU A 212 -3.85 0.77 -5.47
C LEU A 212 -5.13 -0.03 -5.25
N PHE A 213 -5.02 -1.36 -5.10
CA PHE A 213 -6.19 -2.21 -4.87
C PHE A 213 -6.83 -2.03 -3.47
N MET A 214 -6.28 -1.14 -2.63
CA MET A 214 -6.77 -0.85 -1.28
C MET A 214 -8.19 -0.27 -1.27
N THR A 215 -8.63 0.31 -2.40
CA THR A 215 -9.98 0.87 -2.54
C THR A 215 -11.04 -0.19 -2.79
N LEU A 216 -10.68 -1.45 -3.11
CA LEU A 216 -11.62 -2.46 -3.60
C LEU A 216 -12.69 -2.87 -2.60
N THR A 217 -12.28 -3.19 -1.39
CA THR A 217 -13.16 -3.70 -0.34
C THR A 217 -12.89 -2.97 0.98
N PRO A 218 -13.87 -2.90 1.89
CA PRO A 218 -13.67 -2.24 3.18
C PRO A 218 -12.61 -2.94 4.07
N TYR A 219 -12.30 -4.20 3.76
CA TYR A 219 -11.32 -5.02 4.46
C TYR A 219 -10.01 -5.20 3.67
N ALA A 220 -9.83 -4.54 2.53
CA ALA A 220 -8.62 -4.67 1.71
C ALA A 220 -7.34 -4.31 2.49
N SER A 221 -7.46 -3.42 3.47
CA SER A 221 -6.35 -2.99 4.33
C SER A 221 -6.82 -2.59 5.73
N ALA A 222 -5.84 -2.44 6.62
CA ALA A 222 -6.08 -1.91 7.96
C ALA A 222 -6.65 -0.47 7.91
N GLN A 223 -6.17 0.34 6.97
CA GLN A 223 -6.62 1.71 6.76
C GLN A 223 -8.09 1.73 6.32
N SER A 224 -8.47 0.86 5.37
CA SER A 224 -9.86 0.73 4.89
C SER A 224 -10.81 0.34 6.03
N ALA A 225 -10.38 -0.60 6.89
CA ALA A 225 -11.18 -1.05 8.02
C ALA A 225 -11.39 0.06 9.07
N VAL A 226 -10.39 0.93 9.29
CA VAL A 226 -10.51 2.08 10.19
C VAL A 226 -11.53 3.10 9.65
N ILE A 227 -11.49 3.41 8.35
CA ILE A 227 -12.41 4.37 7.74
C ILE A 227 -13.85 3.84 7.81
N LEU A 228 -14.08 2.56 7.47
CA LEU A 228 -15.40 1.95 7.61
C LEU A 228 -15.88 1.94 9.08
N GLY A 229 -14.96 1.68 10.02
CA GLY A 229 -15.25 1.69 11.46
C GLY A 229 -15.70 3.06 11.99
N GLY A 230 -15.25 4.16 11.34
CA GLY A 230 -15.71 5.52 11.61
C GLY A 230 -17.16 5.80 11.18
N ARG A 231 -17.80 4.87 10.46
CA ARG A 231 -19.19 4.98 9.97
C ARG A 231 -19.46 6.21 9.07
N TYR A 232 -18.41 6.78 8.50
CA TYR A 232 -18.49 7.90 7.55
C TYR A 232 -18.99 7.49 6.16
N ILE A 233 -18.91 6.20 5.83
CA ILE A 233 -19.29 5.63 4.55
C ILE A 233 -19.94 4.26 4.80
N THR A 234 -20.99 3.94 4.06
CA THR A 234 -21.62 2.61 4.13
C THR A 234 -20.81 1.58 3.34
N GLN A 235 -21.00 0.28 3.64
CA GLN A 235 -20.35 -0.78 2.86
C GLN A 235 -20.75 -0.76 1.38
N GLY A 236 -22.02 -0.48 1.08
CA GLY A 236 -22.52 -0.40 -0.31
C GLY A 236 -21.87 0.75 -1.09
N GLU A 237 -21.73 1.92 -0.46
CA GLU A 237 -21.00 3.04 -1.06
C GLU A 237 -19.53 2.70 -1.27
N TRP A 238 -18.91 2.01 -0.31
CA TRP A 238 -17.52 1.57 -0.46
C TRP A 238 -17.33 0.71 -1.70
N TYR A 239 -18.14 -0.32 -1.92
CA TYR A 239 -17.99 -1.18 -3.09
C TYR A 239 -18.22 -0.43 -4.41
N ARG A 240 -19.23 0.46 -4.45
CA ARG A 240 -19.52 1.29 -5.64
C ARG A 240 -18.36 2.22 -5.97
N VAL A 241 -17.86 2.96 -4.99
CA VAL A 241 -16.76 3.92 -5.14
C VAL A 241 -15.44 3.18 -5.39
N GLY A 242 -15.21 2.10 -4.65
CA GLY A 242 -14.04 1.24 -4.76
C GLY A 242 -13.85 0.64 -6.14
N LEU A 243 -14.92 0.15 -6.77
CA LEU A 243 -14.89 -0.35 -8.14
C LEU A 243 -14.58 0.78 -9.16
N ALA A 244 -15.15 1.97 -8.96
CA ALA A 244 -14.84 3.11 -9.82
C ALA A 244 -13.36 3.52 -9.69
N TYR A 245 -12.81 3.55 -8.48
CA TYR A 245 -11.39 3.81 -8.23
C TYR A 245 -10.48 2.72 -8.79
N PHE A 246 -10.88 1.46 -8.71
CA PHE A 246 -10.14 0.36 -9.32
C PHE A 246 -10.00 0.55 -10.83
N ALA A 247 -11.11 0.81 -11.53
CA ALA A 247 -11.08 1.03 -12.97
C ALA A 247 -10.26 2.28 -13.32
N PHE A 248 -10.47 3.36 -12.56
CA PHE A 248 -9.72 4.61 -12.72
C PHE A 248 -8.21 4.41 -12.54
N TYR A 249 -7.77 3.80 -11.44
CA TYR A 249 -6.35 3.59 -11.19
C TYR A 249 -5.73 2.60 -12.18
N PHE A 250 -6.46 1.55 -12.57
CA PHE A 250 -5.95 0.60 -13.56
C PHE A 250 -5.68 1.30 -14.89
N VAL A 251 -6.64 2.07 -15.40
CA VAL A 251 -6.49 2.83 -16.65
C VAL A 251 -5.39 3.89 -16.53
N LEU A 252 -5.36 4.63 -15.41
CA LEU A 252 -4.38 5.69 -15.20
C LEU A 252 -2.96 5.13 -15.11
N TRP A 253 -2.73 4.08 -14.33
CA TRP A 253 -1.40 3.52 -14.13
C TRP A 253 -0.91 2.73 -15.34
N VAL A 254 -1.79 2.01 -16.06
CA VAL A 254 -1.41 1.37 -17.32
C VAL A 254 -1.16 2.41 -18.42
N GLY A 255 -2.02 3.42 -18.55
CA GLY A 255 -1.93 4.45 -19.58
C GLY A 255 -0.83 5.47 -19.32
N VAL A 256 -1.00 6.31 -18.28
CA VAL A 256 -0.03 7.35 -17.91
C VAL A 256 1.28 6.73 -17.45
N GLY A 257 1.22 5.67 -16.64
CA GLY A 257 2.42 4.96 -16.21
C GLY A 257 3.18 4.32 -17.38
N GLY A 258 2.49 3.72 -18.35
CA GLY A 258 3.12 3.19 -19.56
C GLY A 258 3.85 4.27 -20.38
N VAL A 259 3.23 5.44 -20.59
CA VAL A 259 3.87 6.57 -21.27
C VAL A 259 5.07 7.09 -20.48
N TRP A 260 4.91 7.25 -19.17
CA TRP A 260 5.97 7.72 -18.27
C TRP A 260 7.16 6.76 -18.25
N TRP A 261 6.91 5.46 -18.13
CA TRP A 261 7.96 4.43 -18.08
C TRP A 261 8.76 4.38 -19.37
N ARG A 262 8.12 4.57 -20.53
CA ARG A 262 8.84 4.75 -21.80
C ARG A 262 9.73 6.00 -21.80
N ALA A 263 9.21 7.12 -21.30
CA ALA A 263 9.96 8.38 -21.26
C ALA A 263 11.21 8.32 -20.38
N ILE A 264 11.17 7.56 -19.28
CA ILE A 264 12.32 7.38 -18.37
C ILE A 264 13.20 6.16 -18.74
N GLY A 265 12.90 5.46 -19.84
CA GLY A 265 13.67 4.30 -20.32
C GLY A 265 13.51 3.02 -19.50
N LEU A 266 12.39 2.88 -18.78
CA LEU A 266 12.07 1.69 -17.97
C LEU A 266 11.42 0.56 -18.80
N ILE A 267 10.68 0.92 -19.87
CA ILE A 267 10.08 -0.01 -20.84
C ILE A 267 10.22 0.50 -22.28
#